data_AF-A0AA88QRQ8-F1
#
_entry.id   AF-A0AA88QRQ8-F1
#
_cell.length_a   1.000
_cell.length_b   1.000
_cell.length_c   1.000
_cell.angle_alpha   90.00
_cell.angle_beta   90.00
_cell.angle_gamma   90.00
#
_symmetry.space_group_name_H-M   'P 1'
#
loop_
_entity.id
_entity.type
_entity.pdbx_description
1 polymer ?
#
loop_
_entity_poly.entity_id
_entity_poly.type
_entity_poly.pdbx_seq_one_letter_code
_entity_poly.pdbx_strand_id
1 'polypeptide(L)'
;MSPPPSIPGTANFACGVGSDVVSIQSTDGKNPGRVVPRHNYVLVCGPTHLLEGLATGVKGMAGLGRTNISLPSQFSASLSFPKKFALYLSSSTRSKGVVFFGNGPYISLPNVDASSSLTYTVIPHFLSTDRIGIGTGYLLREASAEYFIGVKSIEVNRKAIPINDAAVHKQ
;
A
#
# COMPACT_ATOMS: atom_id res chain seq x y z
N MET A 1 -23.91 33.71 35.25
CA MET A 1 -24.31 33.11 33.95
C MET A 1 -23.54 31.81 33.80
N SER A 2 -24.23 30.68 33.94
CA SER A 2 -23.64 29.35 33.73
C SER A 2 -23.38 29.12 32.24
N PRO A 3 -22.34 28.38 31.84
CA PRO A 3 -22.14 28.03 30.44
C PRO A 3 -23.26 27.10 29.96
N PRO A 4 -23.65 27.18 28.67
CA PRO A 4 -24.68 26.30 28.12
C PRO A 4 -24.19 24.84 28.08
N PRO A 5 -25.10 23.86 28.22
CA PRO A 5 -24.73 22.45 28.14
C PRO A 5 -24.27 22.09 26.72
N SER A 6 -23.15 21.38 26.64
CA SER A 6 -22.64 20.81 25.39
C SER A 6 -23.59 19.75 24.85
N ILE A 7 -24.01 19.89 23.60
CA ILE A 7 -24.79 18.89 22.85
C ILE A 7 -23.90 17.64 22.65
N PRO A 8 -24.27 16.46 23.15
CA PRO A 8 -23.55 15.23 22.85
C PRO A 8 -23.97 14.77 21.46
N GLY A 9 -23.13 14.98 20.44
CA GLY A 9 -23.48 14.57 19.08
C GLY A 9 -22.55 14.94 17.93
N THR A 10 -21.51 15.74 18.12
CA THR A 10 -20.52 15.98 17.07
C THR A 10 -19.20 15.30 17.43
N ALA A 11 -18.98 14.12 16.84
CA ALA A 11 -17.62 13.61 16.68
C ALA A 11 -16.89 14.60 15.76
N ASN A 12 -16.21 15.57 16.36
CA ASN A 12 -15.21 16.37 15.66
C ASN A 12 -14.10 15.43 15.24
N PHE A 13 -14.21 14.84 14.05
CA PHE A 13 -13.07 14.18 13.40
C PHE A 13 -12.10 15.29 12.98
N ALA A 14 -11.33 15.83 13.93
CA ALA A 14 -10.23 16.73 13.62
C ALA A 14 -9.09 15.90 13.01
N CYS A 15 -9.22 15.53 11.74
CA CYS A 15 -8.19 14.80 11.01
C CYS A 15 -8.33 15.01 9.51
N GLY A 16 -7.42 15.83 8.94
CA GLY A 16 -7.34 16.13 7.51
C GLY A 16 -6.08 15.59 6.86
N VAL A 17 -5.85 16.02 5.61
CA VAL A 17 -4.59 15.79 4.90
C VAL A 17 -3.49 16.63 5.55
N GLY A 18 -2.39 15.98 5.90
CA GLY A 18 -1.20 16.59 6.49
C GLY A 18 0.02 16.41 5.60
N SER A 19 1.10 17.11 5.96
CA SER A 19 2.38 17.02 5.27
C SER A 19 3.51 17.09 6.29
N ASP A 20 4.48 16.19 6.18
CA ASP A 20 5.60 16.11 7.12
C ASP A 20 6.87 15.58 6.44
N VAL A 21 7.95 15.45 7.20
CA VAL A 21 9.22 14.87 6.77
C VAL A 21 9.21 13.36 6.97
N VAL A 22 9.42 12.61 5.89
CA VAL A 22 9.60 11.15 5.94
C VAL A 22 11.03 10.80 5.56
N SER A 23 11.67 9.94 6.33
CA SER A 23 13.04 9.47 6.07
C SER A 23 13.04 8.00 5.65
N ILE A 24 13.80 7.69 4.59
CA ILE A 24 13.99 6.33 4.10
C ILE A 24 15.47 6.04 3.89
N GLN A 25 15.88 4.79 4.08
CA GLN A 25 17.25 4.36 3.75
C GLN A 25 17.38 4.17 2.24
N SER A 26 18.39 4.80 1.62
CA SER A 26 18.79 4.44 0.26
C SER A 26 19.34 3.02 0.22
N THR A 27 19.49 2.43 -0.96
CA THR A 27 20.13 1.12 -1.11
C THR A 27 20.73 0.98 -2.49
N ASP A 28 21.79 0.19 -2.60
CA ASP A 28 22.37 -0.32 -3.86
C ASP A 28 21.67 -1.60 -4.35
N GLY A 29 20.59 -2.03 -3.68
CA GLY A 29 19.89 -3.27 -3.93
C GLY A 29 20.32 -4.43 -3.02
N LYS A 30 21.42 -4.28 -2.27
CA LYS A 30 21.96 -5.30 -1.37
C LYS A 30 21.98 -4.84 0.09
N ASN A 31 22.51 -3.66 0.35
CA ASN A 31 22.70 -3.12 1.69
C ASN A 31 21.95 -1.79 1.87
N PRO A 32 21.46 -1.50 3.10
CA PRO A 32 21.05 -0.16 3.44
C PRO A 32 22.21 0.82 3.32
N GLY A 33 21.94 1.96 2.70
CA GLY A 33 22.88 3.07 2.51
C GLY A 33 22.59 4.22 3.46
N ARG A 34 22.68 5.46 2.95
CA ARG A 34 22.40 6.66 3.75
C ARG A 34 20.90 6.85 3.96
N VAL A 35 20.54 7.45 5.09
CA VAL A 35 19.16 7.92 5.31
C VAL A 35 18.93 9.18 4.48
N VAL A 36 17.80 9.21 3.78
CA VAL A 36 17.41 10.27 2.86
C VAL A 36 16.08 10.85 3.34
N PRO A 37 16.07 12.06 3.92
CA PRO A 37 14.84 12.73 4.33
C PRO A 37 14.12 13.34 3.12
N ARG A 38 12.79 13.29 3.12
CA ARG A 38 11.92 13.91 2.13
C ARG A 38 10.87 14.77 2.82
N HIS A 39 10.89 16.04 2.47
CA HIS A 39 9.97 17.06 2.97
C HIS A 39 8.70 17.04 2.14
N ASN A 40 7.66 17.64 2.70
CA ASN A 40 6.34 17.78 2.07
C ASN A 40 5.71 16.44 1.67
N TYR A 41 5.98 15.39 2.44
CA TYR A 41 5.43 14.07 2.20
C TYR A 41 3.98 14.06 2.69
N VAL A 42 3.03 13.79 1.81
CA VAL A 42 1.61 13.88 2.09
C VAL A 42 1.17 12.64 2.89
N LEU A 43 0.49 12.89 4.01
CA LEU A 43 -0.08 11.89 4.92
C LEU A 43 -1.55 12.21 5.15
N VAL A 44 -2.29 11.22 5.63
CA VAL A 44 -3.62 11.43 6.20
C VAL A 44 -3.53 11.12 7.68
N CYS A 45 -3.90 12.10 8.51
CA CYS A 45 -4.03 11.86 9.94
C CYS A 45 -5.34 11.10 10.18
N GLY A 46 -5.36 10.17 11.12
CA GLY A 46 -6.58 9.47 11.53
C GLY A 46 -6.77 9.46 13.05
N PRO A 47 -8.03 9.37 13.53
CA PRO A 47 -8.30 9.20 14.96
C PRO A 47 -7.78 7.85 15.48
N THR A 48 -7.49 7.78 16.78
CA THR A 48 -6.81 6.62 17.39
C THR A 48 -7.62 5.33 17.36
N HIS A 49 -8.95 5.38 17.27
CA HIS A 49 -9.78 4.18 17.14
C HIS A 49 -9.54 3.43 15.81
N LEU A 50 -9.01 4.09 14.77
CA LEU A 50 -8.60 3.41 13.54
C LEU A 50 -7.38 2.49 13.75
N LEU A 51 -6.73 2.56 14.91
CA LEU A 51 -5.65 1.64 15.29
C LEU A 51 -6.17 0.35 15.94
N GLU A 52 -7.45 0.27 16.26
CA GLU A 52 -8.06 -0.95 16.80
C GLU A 52 -7.94 -2.10 15.79
N GLY A 53 -7.46 -3.25 16.26
CA GLY A 53 -7.19 -4.42 15.41
C GLY A 53 -5.83 -4.42 14.70
N LEU A 54 -5.05 -3.33 14.78
CA LEU A 54 -3.68 -3.31 14.27
C LEU A 54 -2.66 -3.87 15.27
N ALA A 55 -1.47 -4.20 14.77
CA ALA A 55 -0.39 -4.73 15.59
C ALA A 55 0.00 -3.79 16.75
N THR A 56 0.35 -4.36 17.90
CA THR A 56 0.74 -3.58 19.09
C THR A 56 1.91 -2.65 18.78
N GLY A 57 1.76 -1.37 19.14
CA GLY A 57 2.81 -0.35 19.01
C GLY A 57 2.80 0.45 17.70
N VAL A 58 1.98 0.07 16.69
CA VAL A 58 1.88 0.85 15.45
C VAL A 58 1.09 2.16 15.65
N LYS A 59 1.34 3.13 14.78
CA LYS A 59 0.69 4.46 14.79
C LYS A 59 -0.14 4.75 13.54
N GLY A 60 -0.25 3.79 12.63
CA GLY A 60 -0.98 3.95 11.38
C GLY A 60 -0.60 2.85 10.38
N MET A 61 -0.87 3.13 9.10
CA MET A 61 -0.68 2.20 7.99
C MET A 61 0.14 2.83 6.87
N ALA A 62 0.96 2.00 6.22
CA ALA A 62 1.77 2.37 5.07
C ALA A 62 1.05 1.93 3.78
N GLY A 63 0.41 2.87 3.08
CA GLY A 63 -0.32 2.58 1.84
C GLY A 63 0.62 2.33 0.65
N LEU A 64 0.55 1.14 0.05
CA LEU A 64 1.31 0.76 -1.14
C LEU A 64 0.48 0.74 -2.44
N GLY A 65 -0.78 1.21 -2.40
CA GLY A 65 -1.71 1.15 -3.52
C GLY A 65 -1.34 2.01 -4.73
N ARG A 66 -2.16 1.93 -5.79
CA ARG A 66 -1.98 2.61 -7.08
C ARG A 66 -2.53 4.04 -7.10
N THR A 67 -2.38 4.77 -5.99
CA THR A 67 -2.80 6.18 -5.87
C THR A 67 -1.61 7.13 -5.97
N ASN A 68 -1.85 8.41 -6.25
CA ASN A 68 -0.77 9.41 -6.35
C ASN A 68 -0.13 9.74 -4.98
N ILE A 69 -0.82 9.47 -3.88
CA ILE A 69 -0.35 9.72 -2.51
C ILE A 69 0.16 8.45 -1.81
N SER A 70 0.31 7.33 -2.52
CA SER A 70 0.91 6.11 -1.94
C SER A 70 2.43 6.23 -1.80
N LEU A 71 3.03 5.40 -0.93
CA LEU A 71 4.49 5.35 -0.75
C LEU A 71 5.26 5.13 -2.06
N PRO A 72 4.91 4.14 -2.91
CA PRO A 72 5.59 3.97 -4.18
C PRO A 72 5.50 5.20 -5.08
N SER A 73 4.34 5.86 -5.15
CA SER A 73 4.13 7.04 -6.01
C SER A 73 4.88 8.27 -5.51
N GLN A 74 4.77 8.59 -4.22
CA GLN A 74 5.40 9.77 -3.65
C GLN A 74 6.93 9.65 -3.65
N PHE A 75 7.48 8.49 -3.30
CA PHE A 75 8.94 8.30 -3.38
C PHE A 75 9.43 8.32 -4.82
N SER A 76 8.73 7.67 -5.76
CA SER A 76 9.08 7.71 -7.18
C SER A 76 9.13 9.14 -7.73
N ALA A 77 8.13 9.97 -7.40
CA ALA A 77 8.10 11.36 -7.81
C ALA A 77 9.23 12.19 -7.16
N SER A 78 9.47 11.98 -5.86
CA SER A 78 10.42 12.77 -5.07
C SER A 78 11.89 12.38 -5.28
N LEU A 79 12.16 11.13 -5.64
CA LEU A 79 13.50 10.57 -5.85
C LEU A 79 13.81 10.30 -7.33
N SER A 80 12.87 10.60 -8.23
CA SER A 80 13.01 10.48 -9.68
C SER A 80 13.41 9.08 -10.16
N PHE A 81 12.83 8.04 -9.56
CA PHE A 81 12.98 6.65 -10.01
C PHE A 81 11.65 6.08 -10.53
N PRO A 82 11.64 4.95 -11.25
CA PRO A 82 10.39 4.36 -11.77
C PRO A 82 9.40 3.95 -10.67
N LYS A 83 8.10 4.20 -10.87
CA LYS A 83 7.04 3.81 -9.92
C LYS A 83 6.85 2.29 -9.86
N LYS A 84 7.78 1.63 -9.17
CA LYS A 84 7.91 0.19 -8.95
C LYS A 84 8.35 -0.01 -7.51
N PHE A 85 7.93 -1.11 -6.91
CA PHE A 85 8.47 -1.58 -5.64
C PHE A 85 8.56 -3.11 -5.66
N ALA A 86 9.38 -3.67 -4.77
CA ALA A 86 9.47 -5.10 -4.53
C ALA A 86 9.27 -5.37 -3.03
N LEU A 87 8.51 -6.41 -2.72
CA LEU A 87 8.15 -6.77 -1.35
C LEU A 87 8.71 -8.16 -1.02
N TYR A 88 9.50 -8.25 0.04
CA TYR A 88 9.98 -9.49 0.61
C TYR A 88 9.49 -9.62 2.05
N LEU A 89 8.43 -10.39 2.27
CA LEU A 89 7.88 -10.64 3.60
C LEU A 89 8.58 -11.83 4.25
N SER A 90 9.12 -11.62 5.45
CA SER A 90 9.66 -12.70 6.28
C SER A 90 8.51 -13.48 6.91
N SER A 91 8.54 -14.82 6.81
CA SER A 91 7.63 -15.70 7.57
C SER A 91 7.96 -15.76 9.06
N SER A 92 9.16 -15.32 9.45
CA SER A 92 9.60 -15.26 10.84
C SER A 92 9.25 -13.92 11.46
N THR A 93 8.65 -13.94 12.65
CA THR A 93 8.44 -12.76 13.49
C THR A 93 9.73 -12.23 14.13
N ARG A 94 10.85 -12.96 14.01
CA ARG A 94 12.16 -12.59 14.56
C ARG A 94 13.12 -12.02 13.51
N SER A 95 12.80 -12.15 12.23
CA SER A 95 13.63 -11.68 11.12
C SER A 95 12.89 -10.61 10.33
N LYS A 96 13.63 -9.61 9.85
CA LYS A 96 13.04 -8.49 9.10
C LYS A 96 12.85 -8.87 7.63
N GLY A 97 11.67 -8.58 7.10
CA GLY A 97 11.46 -8.46 5.66
C GLY A 97 11.98 -7.12 5.13
N VAL A 98 11.86 -6.90 3.82
CA VAL A 98 12.31 -5.67 3.14
C VAL A 98 11.30 -5.23 2.09
N VAL A 99 11.14 -3.91 1.94
CA VAL A 99 10.46 -3.29 0.80
C VAL A 99 11.48 -2.45 0.06
N PHE A 100 11.68 -2.71 -1.23
CA PHE A 100 12.52 -1.91 -2.11
C PHE A 100 11.63 -0.99 -2.93
N PHE A 101 11.96 0.30 -3.02
CA PHE A 101 11.30 1.23 -3.92
C PHE A 101 12.25 1.59 -5.07
N GLY A 102 11.75 1.48 -6.31
CA GLY A 102 12.51 1.70 -7.53
C GLY A 102 13.03 0.42 -8.19
N ASN A 103 14.13 0.57 -8.92
CA ASN A 103 14.72 -0.50 -9.73
C ASN A 103 15.54 -1.48 -8.90
N GLY A 104 15.77 -2.66 -9.50
CA GLY A 104 16.71 -3.64 -8.97
C GLY A 104 18.17 -3.23 -9.20
N PRO A 105 19.12 -4.05 -8.74
CA PRO A 105 18.93 -5.43 -8.30
C PRO A 105 18.27 -5.57 -6.92
N TYR A 106 17.75 -6.75 -6.59
CA TYR A 106 17.14 -7.06 -5.29
C TYR A 106 17.90 -8.25 -4.66
N ILE A 107 19.04 -7.94 -4.05
CA ILE A 107 20.02 -8.94 -3.63
C ILE A 107 19.75 -9.35 -2.18
N SER A 108 19.43 -10.62 -1.97
CA SER A 108 19.34 -11.24 -0.65
C SER A 108 20.60 -12.06 -0.34
N LEU A 109 20.87 -12.30 0.95
CA LEU A 109 21.95 -13.21 1.35
C LEU A 109 21.64 -14.65 0.87
N PRO A 110 22.61 -15.41 0.35
CA PRO A 110 24.06 -15.13 0.26
C PRO A 110 24.53 -14.57 -1.10
N ASN A 111 23.90 -13.51 -1.62
CA ASN A 111 24.08 -12.89 -2.96
C ASN A 111 23.20 -13.47 -4.08
N VAL A 112 21.94 -13.76 -3.76
CA VAL A 112 20.94 -14.13 -4.77
C VAL A 112 20.20 -12.87 -5.20
N ASP A 113 20.28 -12.52 -6.48
CA ASP A 113 19.45 -11.45 -7.04
C ASP A 113 18.06 -12.01 -7.37
N ALA A 114 17.07 -11.63 -6.59
CA ALA A 114 15.69 -12.02 -6.83
C ALA A 114 15.15 -11.44 -8.15
N SER A 115 15.75 -10.36 -8.68
CA SER A 115 15.28 -9.69 -9.88
C SER A 115 15.38 -10.57 -11.14
N SER A 116 16.38 -11.46 -11.20
CA SER A 116 16.58 -12.39 -12.33
C SER A 116 15.60 -13.57 -12.36
N SER A 117 14.91 -13.85 -11.24
CA SER A 117 14.00 -15.00 -11.11
C SER A 117 12.52 -14.60 -11.12
N LEU A 118 12.22 -13.33 -11.38
CA LEU A 118 10.84 -12.84 -11.42
C LEU A 118 10.10 -13.38 -12.64
N THR A 119 8.94 -13.95 -12.40
CA THR A 119 7.95 -14.26 -13.44
C THR A 119 6.89 -13.17 -13.46
N TYR A 120 6.55 -12.66 -14.64
CA TYR A 120 5.66 -11.51 -14.78
C TYR A 120 4.28 -11.92 -15.28
N THR A 121 3.27 -11.23 -14.76
CA THR A 121 1.90 -11.25 -15.27
C THR A 121 1.39 -9.82 -15.42
N VAL A 122 0.37 -9.63 -16.25
CA VAL A 122 -0.29 -8.34 -16.42
C VAL A 122 -1.04 -7.98 -15.13
N ILE A 123 -0.91 -6.72 -14.71
CA ILE A 123 -1.69 -6.13 -13.62
C ILE A 123 -2.86 -5.37 -14.26
N PRO A 124 -4.05 -5.98 -14.40
CA PRO A 124 -5.22 -5.31 -14.95
C PRO A 124 -5.62 -4.06 -14.15
N HIS A 125 -6.34 -3.18 -14.81
CA HIS A 125 -6.93 -2.00 -14.20
C HIS A 125 -8.42 -2.27 -14.01
N PHE A 126 -8.87 -2.35 -12.77
CA PHE A 126 -10.28 -2.51 -12.45
C PHE A 126 -10.84 -1.20 -11.93
N LEU A 127 -12.14 -1.01 -12.14
CA LEU A 127 -12.87 0.07 -11.50
C LEU A 127 -13.24 -0.39 -10.10
N SER A 128 -13.03 0.49 -9.12
CA SER A 128 -13.48 0.25 -7.76
C SER A 128 -14.99 0.13 -7.73
N THR A 129 -15.48 -0.88 -7.02
CA THR A 129 -16.89 -1.04 -6.69
C THR A 129 -17.28 -0.23 -5.45
N ASP A 130 -16.29 0.35 -4.75
CA ASP A 130 -16.52 1.13 -3.54
C ASP A 130 -17.23 2.43 -3.89
N ARG A 131 -18.39 2.62 -3.27
CA ARG A 131 -19.08 3.91 -3.32
C ARG A 131 -18.44 4.83 -2.31
N ILE A 132 -17.51 5.67 -2.75
CA ILE A 132 -16.98 6.75 -1.90
C ILE A 132 -18.03 7.86 -1.87
N GLY A 133 -18.74 7.98 -0.75
CA GLY A 133 -19.66 9.08 -0.48
C GLY A 133 -18.89 10.37 -0.20
N ILE A 134 -19.11 11.40 -1.01
CA ILE A 134 -18.56 12.75 -0.80
C ILE A 134 -19.75 13.71 -0.68
N GLY A 135 -20.05 14.14 0.54
CA GLY A 135 -21.18 15.04 0.80
C GLY A 135 -22.51 14.44 0.31
N THR A 136 -23.14 15.07 -0.70
CA THR A 136 -24.44 14.66 -1.27
C THR A 136 -24.33 13.74 -2.49
N GLY A 137 -23.14 13.23 -2.84
CA GLY A 137 -22.92 12.36 -4.01
C GLY A 137 -22.01 11.15 -3.74
N TYR A 138 -21.97 10.23 -4.71
CA TYR A 138 -21.04 9.09 -4.72
C TYR A 138 -20.11 9.22 -5.94
N LEU A 139 -18.80 9.05 -5.75
CA LEU A 139 -17.90 8.83 -6.89
C LEU A 139 -18.13 7.42 -7.43
N LEU A 140 -18.91 7.33 -8.50
CA LEU A 140 -19.05 6.10 -9.26
C LEU A 140 -17.83 5.96 -10.18
N ARG A 141 -17.19 4.78 -10.19
CA ARG A 141 -16.20 4.35 -11.21
C ARG A 141 -14.83 5.01 -11.13
N GLU A 142 -14.25 5.16 -9.95
CA GLU A 142 -12.80 5.43 -9.85
C GLU A 142 -11.98 4.17 -10.14
N ALA A 143 -10.76 4.36 -10.63
CA ALA A 143 -9.75 3.30 -10.70
C ALA A 143 -9.52 2.67 -9.31
N SER A 144 -9.54 1.34 -9.21
CA SER A 144 -9.16 0.67 -7.96
C SER A 144 -7.68 0.94 -7.64
N ALA A 145 -7.41 1.21 -6.37
CA ALA A 145 -6.07 1.39 -5.84
C ALA A 145 -5.32 0.05 -5.64
N GLU A 146 -5.99 -1.09 -5.82
CA GLU A 146 -5.46 -2.41 -5.51
C GLU A 146 -4.66 -3.02 -6.68
N TYR A 147 -3.96 -4.12 -6.38
CA TYR A 147 -3.21 -4.91 -7.34
C TYR A 147 -3.93 -6.22 -7.59
N PHE A 148 -4.45 -6.39 -8.80
CA PHE A 148 -5.08 -7.63 -9.24
C PHE A 148 -4.18 -8.39 -10.19
N ILE A 149 -4.38 -9.72 -10.25
CA ILE A 149 -3.77 -10.61 -11.25
C ILE A 149 -4.85 -11.52 -11.83
N GLY A 150 -4.78 -11.79 -13.14
CA GLY A 150 -5.76 -12.62 -13.85
C GLY A 150 -5.48 -14.11 -13.68
N VAL A 151 -5.88 -14.70 -12.55
CA VAL A 151 -5.77 -16.15 -12.33
C VAL A 151 -6.79 -16.88 -13.20
N LYS A 152 -6.35 -17.90 -13.94
CA LYS A 152 -7.20 -18.70 -14.84
C LYS A 152 -7.58 -20.07 -14.27
N SER A 153 -6.69 -20.69 -13.50
CA SER A 153 -6.91 -21.99 -12.90
C SER A 153 -6.15 -22.11 -11.59
N ILE A 154 -6.62 -23.01 -10.74
CA ILE A 154 -5.95 -23.42 -9.51
C ILE A 154 -5.75 -24.93 -9.59
N GLU A 155 -4.53 -25.39 -9.34
CA GLU A 155 -4.18 -26.80 -9.37
C GLU A 155 -3.68 -27.27 -8.00
N VAL A 156 -4.10 -28.48 -7.60
CA VAL A 156 -3.61 -29.17 -6.41
C VAL A 156 -3.11 -30.54 -6.83
N ASN A 157 -1.85 -30.86 -6.53
CA ASN A 157 -1.21 -32.12 -6.93
C ASN A 157 -1.34 -32.42 -8.44
N ARG A 158 -1.17 -31.39 -9.29
CA ARG A 158 -1.34 -31.46 -10.77
C ARG A 158 -2.75 -31.79 -11.24
N LYS A 159 -3.76 -31.61 -10.38
CA LYS A 159 -5.18 -31.74 -10.74
C LYS A 159 -5.86 -30.38 -10.63
N ALA A 160 -6.42 -29.93 -11.75
CA ALA A 160 -7.19 -28.69 -11.79
C ALA A 160 -8.44 -28.81 -10.90
N ILE A 161 -8.65 -27.79 -10.07
CA ILE A 161 -9.88 -27.63 -9.30
C ILE A 161 -10.92 -26.96 -10.21
N PRO A 162 -12.11 -27.54 -10.40
CA PRO A 162 -13.17 -26.90 -11.17
C PRO A 162 -13.57 -25.57 -10.51
N ILE A 163 -13.39 -24.46 -11.22
CA ILE A 163 -13.84 -23.13 -10.81
C ILE A 163 -14.98 -22.75 -11.75
N ASN A 164 -16.05 -22.16 -11.20
CA ASN A 164 -17.13 -21.64 -12.01
C ASN A 164 -16.68 -20.35 -12.71
N ASP A 165 -16.42 -20.43 -14.02
CA ASP A 165 -15.94 -19.31 -14.86
C ASP A 165 -16.86 -18.09 -14.90
N ALA A 166 -18.10 -18.20 -14.43
CA ALA A 166 -19.05 -17.09 -14.36
C ALA A 166 -18.60 -15.92 -13.46
N ALA A 167 -17.63 -16.13 -12.57
CA ALA A 167 -17.02 -15.09 -11.74
C ALA A 167 -15.78 -14.42 -12.38
N VAL A 168 -15.20 -15.00 -13.44
CA VAL A 168 -13.94 -14.55 -14.05
C VAL A 168 -14.17 -13.60 -15.24
N HIS A 169 -15.36 -13.63 -15.84
CA HIS A 169 -15.70 -12.86 -17.06
C HIS A 169 -16.74 -11.73 -16.87
N LYS A 170 -17.25 -11.52 -15.66
CA LYS A 170 -18.11 -10.36 -15.36
C LYS A 170 -17.30 -9.25 -14.70
N GLN A 171 -16.51 -8.52 -15.48
CA GLN A 171 -16.03 -7.18 -15.12
C GLN A 171 -15.65 -6.40 -16.38
#